data_AF-A0A8H4ZRH7-F1
#
_entry.id   AF-A0A8H4ZRH7-F1
#
_cell.length_a   1.000
_cell.length_b   1.000
_cell.length_c   1.000
_cell.angle_alpha   90.00
_cell.angle_beta   90.00
_cell.angle_gamma   90.00
#
_symmetry.space_group_name_H-M   'P 1'
#
loop_
_entity.id
_entity.type
_entity.pdbx_description
1 polymer ?
#
loop_
_entity_poly.entity_id
_entity_poly.type
_entity_poly.pdbx_seq_one_letter_code
_entity_poly.pdbx_strand_id
1 'polypeptide(L)'
;MSTQWISTGTAFPSSQTITHTDNDAEKGLCDRSSLPTLPPPVHVASEPTATEQRSKKIPSLNAKPIPIKKPVSPWISFHLWFNTYRKLFVLCTSLNLAAMISAGLGHFSYAVNNSGAMVLGNLLFAVLVRNELFIRLLYTLTICTLRNVLGSFATTFGSDVDLTTYWRPALRLRVISSGMTWAFVILSNMNTKDHGRLLRGQEVWFAIFITILIALPWATLREVPVQVEFPSPKVAIIRFDRGMQQGLTGRISRTAVKEFHAFGIVSEGINSQYHYMVCGVQGDFTRKILSDPPKTLWTRELKFAGVGHSSAMYKRGIRVCTGTGIGAALSTCIQSPNWFLIWIGSDQDKTFGSTITDLIYKHIEPKRMILWDTKKEGRRPDTIQLIKETWQRFEAEVVFITSNRQGNDEIMQGCYIENIPAFGTLWDF
;
A
#
# COMPACT_ATOMS: atom_id res chain seq x y z
N MET A 1 -51.58 52.19 5.15
CA MET A 1 -50.66 52.76 6.15
C MET A 1 -50.22 51.60 7.05
N SER A 2 -49.22 50.75 6.78
CA SER A 2 -47.86 50.88 6.24
C SER A 2 -46.95 51.83 7.02
N THR A 3 -46.15 51.30 7.95
CA THR A 3 -44.78 51.76 8.30
C THR A 3 -44.21 50.79 9.36
N GLN A 4 -43.39 49.80 8.99
CA GLN A 4 -41.91 49.81 8.85
C GLN A 4 -41.15 50.34 10.08
N TRP A 5 -40.45 49.43 10.77
CA TRP A 5 -39.33 49.74 11.67
C TRP A 5 -38.17 48.75 11.43
N ILE A 6 -37.23 49.24 10.61
CA ILE A 6 -35.75 49.23 10.73
C ILE A 6 -35.08 47.97 11.28
N SER A 7 -34.32 47.29 10.40
CA SER A 7 -33.27 46.34 10.74
C SER A 7 -31.88 46.96 10.55
N THR A 8 -31.07 46.90 11.61
CA THR A 8 -29.60 46.97 11.63
C THR A 8 -29.17 45.95 12.68
N GLY A 9 -28.23 45.02 12.55
CA GLY A 9 -27.25 44.71 11.54
C GLY A 9 -26.03 44.15 12.28
N THR A 10 -25.93 42.81 12.43
CA THR A 10 -24.65 42.09 12.65
C THR A 10 -24.82 40.64 12.18
N ALA A 11 -24.40 40.37 10.95
CA ALA A 11 -24.39 39.04 10.36
C ALA A 11 -23.13 38.28 10.80
N PHE A 12 -23.33 37.10 11.39
CA PHE A 12 -22.29 36.08 11.54
C PHE A 12 -22.05 35.40 10.19
N PRO A 13 -20.80 35.15 9.74
CA PRO A 13 -20.55 34.45 8.50
C PRO A 13 -20.96 32.98 8.61
N SER A 14 -21.74 32.53 7.63
CA SER A 14 -22.20 31.17 7.46
C SER A 14 -21.05 30.19 7.17
N SER A 15 -21.11 29.04 7.82
CA SER A 15 -20.24 27.88 7.61
C SER A 15 -20.31 27.42 6.15
N GLN A 16 -19.22 27.59 5.40
CA GLN A 16 -19.07 26.97 4.09
C GLN A 16 -18.73 25.48 4.24
N THR A 17 -19.63 24.64 3.73
CA THR A 17 -19.44 23.21 3.50
C THR A 17 -18.33 23.02 2.47
N ILE A 18 -17.17 22.49 2.89
CA ILE A 18 -16.09 22.11 1.97
C ILE A 18 -16.41 20.72 1.40
N THR A 19 -16.84 20.68 0.15
CA THR A 19 -16.86 19.46 -0.66
C THR A 19 -15.43 19.12 -1.07
N HIS A 20 -14.88 18.02 -0.56
CA HIS A 20 -13.63 17.44 -1.07
C HIS A 20 -13.93 16.73 -2.39
N THR A 21 -13.41 17.26 -3.50
CA THR A 21 -13.36 16.57 -4.79
C THR A 21 -11.97 15.95 -4.98
N ASP A 22 -11.91 14.61 -5.01
CA ASP A 22 -10.71 13.81 -5.30
C ASP A 22 -10.29 13.92 -6.78
N ASN A 23 -9.60 14.98 -7.18
CA ASN A 23 -9.07 15.06 -8.56
C ASN A 23 -7.73 15.78 -8.75
N ASP A 24 -6.97 16.08 -7.69
CA ASP A 24 -5.69 16.81 -7.80
C ASP A 24 -4.46 15.92 -8.02
N ALA A 25 -4.64 14.68 -8.49
CA ALA A 25 -3.53 13.76 -8.80
C ALA A 25 -3.04 13.84 -10.26
N GLU A 26 -3.69 14.63 -11.12
CA GLU A 26 -3.32 14.79 -12.53
C GLU A 26 -3.16 16.28 -12.88
N LYS A 27 -2.02 16.87 -12.57
CA LYS A 27 -1.51 18.07 -13.27
C LYS A 27 -0.05 18.31 -12.95
N GLY A 28 0.81 17.66 -13.72
CA GLY A 28 2.16 18.14 -13.97
C GLY A 28 2.22 18.61 -15.42
N LEU A 29 1.97 19.89 -15.68
CA LEU A 29 2.54 20.59 -16.82
C LEU A 29 2.54 22.10 -16.55
N CYS A 30 3.64 22.72 -16.94
CA CYS A 30 4.00 24.13 -16.81
C CYS A 30 2.84 25.12 -16.72
N ASP A 31 2.79 25.89 -15.62
CA ASP A 31 2.22 27.23 -15.67
C ASP A 31 3.21 28.22 -15.06
N ARG A 32 3.70 29.11 -15.93
CA ARG A 32 4.52 30.27 -15.59
C ARG A 32 3.54 31.39 -15.25
N SER A 33 3.08 31.46 -14.01
CA SER A 33 2.40 32.67 -13.51
C SER A 33 2.41 32.70 -11.99
N SER A 34 2.59 33.90 -11.45
CA SER A 34 2.67 34.26 -10.03
C SER A 34 3.98 33.94 -9.28
N LEU A 35 5.04 34.70 -9.60
CA LEU A 35 6.04 35.08 -8.59
C LEU A 35 5.50 36.30 -7.80
N PRO A 36 5.80 36.45 -6.50
CA PRO A 36 5.43 37.63 -5.72
C PRO A 36 6.19 38.89 -6.19
N THR A 37 5.46 40.00 -6.28
CA THR A 37 5.96 41.32 -6.70
C THR A 37 6.91 41.93 -5.65
N LEU A 38 8.14 42.27 -6.05
CA LEU A 38 9.03 43.16 -5.30
C LEU A 38 8.93 44.60 -5.87
N PRO A 39 9.13 45.65 -5.06
CA PRO A 39 8.95 47.04 -5.50
C PRO A 39 10.05 47.51 -6.47
N PRO A 40 9.77 48.51 -7.32
CA PRO A 40 10.62 48.83 -8.48
C PRO A 40 11.82 49.71 -8.11
N PRO A 41 12.95 49.57 -8.81
CA PRO A 41 13.93 50.65 -8.94
C PRO A 41 13.72 51.47 -10.21
N VAL A 42 14.02 52.75 -10.03
CA VAL A 42 13.92 53.94 -10.88
C VAL A 42 14.79 53.90 -12.15
N HIS A 43 14.24 54.45 -13.25
CA HIS A 43 14.80 55.01 -14.51
C HIS A 43 16.16 54.55 -15.09
N VAL A 44 16.23 54.33 -16.42
CA VAL A 44 16.74 55.29 -17.44
C VAL A 44 16.92 54.60 -18.83
N ALA A 45 16.30 55.23 -19.84
CA ALA A 45 16.61 55.43 -21.28
C ALA A 45 16.97 54.31 -22.30
N SER A 46 16.16 54.33 -23.38
CA SER A 46 16.47 54.34 -24.84
C SER A 46 17.01 53.10 -25.58
N GLU A 47 16.21 52.70 -26.58
CA GLU A 47 16.50 51.93 -27.81
C GLU A 47 17.57 52.62 -28.72
N PRO A 48 18.25 51.89 -29.64
CA PRO A 48 17.67 51.63 -30.97
C PRO A 48 17.97 50.27 -31.63
N THR A 49 17.23 50.09 -32.72
CA THR A 49 16.88 48.93 -33.57
C THR A 49 18.01 48.30 -34.40
N ALA A 50 17.76 47.03 -34.75
CA ALA A 50 18.22 46.25 -35.91
C ALA A 50 19.66 45.69 -35.91
N THR A 51 19.79 44.35 -35.93
CA THR A 51 20.30 43.61 -37.11
C THR A 51 19.94 42.12 -36.99
N GLU A 52 19.38 41.60 -38.07
CA GLU A 52 18.94 40.25 -38.35
C GLU A 52 20.14 39.29 -38.49
N GLN A 53 20.31 38.31 -37.59
CA GLN A 53 21.24 37.17 -37.81
C GLN A 53 20.70 35.83 -37.28
N ARG A 54 20.16 35.05 -38.23
CA ARG A 54 20.46 33.62 -38.49
C ARG A 54 20.24 32.64 -37.32
N SER A 55 19.00 32.15 -37.23
CA SER A 55 18.65 30.88 -36.58
C SER A 55 19.46 29.72 -37.17
N LYS A 56 20.42 29.19 -36.41
CA LYS A 56 21.02 27.88 -36.67
C LYS A 56 20.18 26.82 -35.95
N LYS A 57 19.36 26.10 -36.73
CA LYS A 57 18.74 24.83 -36.34
C LYS A 57 19.81 23.86 -35.86
N ILE A 58 19.76 23.47 -34.58
CA ILE A 58 20.42 22.26 -34.08
C ILE A 58 19.62 21.08 -34.66
N PRO A 59 20.24 20.06 -35.29
CA PRO A 59 19.51 18.92 -35.80
C PRO A 59 18.92 18.13 -34.63
N SER A 60 17.59 17.97 -34.65
CA SER A 60 16.90 17.07 -33.75
C SER A 60 17.41 15.65 -33.98
N LEU A 61 18.17 15.11 -33.02
CA LEU A 61 18.40 13.68 -32.91
C LEU A 61 17.04 12.97 -32.93
N ASN A 62 16.84 12.13 -33.94
CA ASN A 62 15.64 11.33 -34.16
C ASN A 62 15.22 10.59 -32.89
N ALA A 63 14.30 11.17 -32.13
CA ALA A 63 13.53 10.42 -31.15
C ALA A 63 12.67 9.43 -31.95
N LYS A 64 12.99 8.12 -31.85
CA LYS A 64 12.09 7.08 -32.35
C LYS A 64 10.69 7.35 -31.78
N PRO A 65 9.63 7.27 -32.61
CA PRO A 65 8.28 7.48 -32.13
C PRO A 65 8.02 6.53 -30.96
N ILE A 66 7.55 7.08 -29.85
CA ILE A 66 7.10 6.31 -28.70
C ILE A 66 6.04 5.33 -29.24
N PRO A 67 6.17 4.01 -29.03
CA PRO A 67 5.19 3.06 -29.53
C PRO A 67 3.83 3.44 -28.96
N ILE A 68 2.87 3.70 -29.87
CA ILE A 68 1.48 3.98 -29.53
C ILE A 68 0.99 2.79 -28.70
N LYS A 69 0.66 3.02 -27.43
CA LYS A 69 0.12 2.00 -26.54
C LYS A 69 -1.10 1.40 -27.22
N LYS A 70 -1.03 0.13 -27.62
CA LYS A 70 -2.18 -0.57 -28.18
C LYS A 70 -3.31 -0.51 -27.15
N PRO A 71 -4.55 -0.15 -27.53
CA PRO A 71 -5.66 -0.12 -26.60
C PRO A 71 -5.83 -1.53 -26.01
N VAL A 72 -5.81 -1.60 -24.68
CA VAL A 72 -5.90 -2.87 -23.95
C VAL A 72 -7.30 -3.43 -24.12
N SER A 73 -7.40 -4.75 -24.36
CA SER A 73 -8.69 -5.42 -24.48
C SER A 73 -9.51 -5.21 -23.20
N PRO A 74 -10.80 -4.83 -23.29
CA PRO A 74 -11.68 -4.67 -22.13
C PRO A 74 -11.72 -5.90 -21.21
N TRP A 75 -11.53 -7.09 -21.79
CA TRP A 75 -11.48 -8.35 -21.05
C TRP A 75 -10.25 -8.48 -20.13
N ILE A 76 -9.09 -8.00 -20.57
CA ILE A 76 -7.86 -7.98 -19.76
C ILE A 76 -8.04 -7.03 -18.60
N SER A 77 -8.57 -5.84 -18.87
CA SER A 77 -8.90 -4.86 -17.83
C SER A 77 -9.89 -5.44 -16.82
N PHE A 78 -10.92 -6.16 -17.28
CA PHE A 78 -11.87 -6.84 -16.40
C PHE A 78 -11.21 -7.92 -15.54
N HIS A 79 -10.35 -8.76 -16.10
CA HIS A 79 -9.65 -9.80 -15.34
C HIS A 79 -8.73 -9.24 -14.26
N LEU A 80 -7.96 -8.20 -14.60
CA LEU A 80 -7.08 -7.52 -13.64
C LEU A 80 -7.89 -6.78 -12.56
N TRP A 81 -9.01 -6.17 -12.95
CA TRP A 81 -9.94 -5.54 -12.01
C TRP A 81 -10.61 -6.56 -11.09
N PHE A 82 -11.08 -7.69 -11.64
CA PHE A 82 -11.68 -8.81 -10.92
C PHE A 82 -10.61 -9.71 -10.28
N ASN A 83 -9.71 -9.06 -9.55
CA ASN A 83 -8.68 -9.68 -8.75
C ASN A 83 -9.29 -10.52 -7.62
N THR A 84 -8.44 -11.27 -6.91
CA THR A 84 -8.92 -12.23 -5.91
C THR A 84 -9.51 -11.59 -4.67
N TYR A 85 -9.12 -10.37 -4.33
CA TYR A 85 -9.85 -9.62 -3.32
C TYR A 85 -11.33 -9.48 -3.69
N ARG A 86 -11.65 -9.11 -4.95
CA ARG A 86 -13.04 -9.03 -5.44
C ARG A 86 -13.70 -10.40 -5.58
N LYS A 87 -12.96 -11.44 -6.00
CA LYS A 87 -13.49 -12.82 -6.03
C LYS A 87 -13.90 -13.30 -4.64
N LEU A 88 -13.03 -13.11 -3.64
CA LEU A 88 -13.32 -13.45 -2.25
C LEU A 88 -14.48 -12.61 -1.70
N PHE A 89 -14.57 -11.33 -2.06
CA PHE A 89 -15.70 -10.48 -1.69
C PHE A 89 -17.03 -11.01 -2.24
N VAL A 90 -17.07 -11.37 -3.52
CA VAL A 90 -18.26 -11.97 -4.15
C VAL A 90 -18.59 -13.30 -3.50
N LEU A 91 -17.60 -14.18 -3.29
CA LEU A 91 -17.80 -15.46 -2.62
C LEU A 91 -18.40 -15.28 -1.22
N CYS A 92 -17.79 -14.44 -0.37
CA CYS A 92 -18.28 -14.17 0.97
C CYS A 92 -19.70 -13.58 0.95
N THR A 93 -19.98 -12.65 0.04
CA THR A 93 -21.31 -12.03 -0.09
C THR A 93 -22.36 -13.06 -0.52
N SER A 94 -22.05 -13.90 -1.50
CA SER A 94 -22.93 -14.97 -1.98
C SER A 94 -23.21 -16.01 -0.90
N LEU A 95 -22.21 -16.42 -0.12
CA LEU A 95 -22.39 -17.34 1.01
C LEU A 95 -23.28 -16.74 2.10
N ASN A 96 -23.09 -15.47 2.44
CA ASN A 96 -23.95 -14.75 3.39
C ASN A 96 -25.39 -14.65 2.86
N LEU A 97 -25.57 -14.32 1.58
CA LEU A 97 -26.89 -14.24 0.96
C LEU A 97 -27.60 -15.60 0.94
N ALA A 98 -26.90 -16.67 0.59
CA ALA A 98 -27.43 -18.03 0.62
C ALA A 98 -27.87 -18.44 2.03
N ALA A 99 -27.07 -18.11 3.06
CA ALA A 99 -27.44 -18.36 4.44
C ALA A 99 -28.71 -17.59 4.87
N MET A 100 -28.85 -16.32 4.44
CA MET A 100 -30.07 -15.53 4.70
C MET A 100 -31.30 -16.11 4.01
N ILE A 101 -31.19 -16.50 2.73
CA ILE A 101 -32.29 -17.12 1.98
C ILE A 101 -32.69 -18.44 2.63
N SER A 102 -31.72 -19.29 2.99
CA SER A 102 -31.97 -20.57 3.66
C SER A 102 -32.67 -20.39 5.01
N ALA A 103 -32.29 -19.36 5.79
CA ALA A 103 -32.98 -19.01 7.03
C ALA A 103 -34.42 -18.51 6.77
N GLY A 104 -34.62 -17.67 5.75
CA GLY A 104 -35.95 -17.17 5.37
C GLY A 104 -36.90 -18.26 4.87
N LEU A 105 -36.36 -19.33 4.26
CA LEU A 105 -37.11 -20.51 3.83
C LEU A 105 -37.31 -21.55 4.96
N GLY A 106 -36.79 -21.31 6.16
CA GLY A 106 -36.90 -22.23 7.29
C GLY A 106 -35.96 -23.43 7.26
N HIS A 107 -35.08 -23.54 6.26
CA HIS A 107 -34.10 -24.63 6.14
C HIS A 107 -32.88 -24.46 7.06
N PHE A 108 -32.74 -23.30 7.72
CA PHE A 108 -31.65 -23.02 8.66
C PHE A 108 -32.19 -22.65 10.05
N SER A 109 -32.77 -23.63 10.76
CA SER A 109 -33.42 -23.42 12.06
C SER A 109 -32.50 -22.79 13.12
N TYR A 110 -31.21 -23.09 13.09
CA TYR A 110 -30.24 -22.47 14.01
C TYR A 110 -30.16 -20.96 13.84
N ALA A 111 -30.08 -20.47 12.59
CA ALA A 111 -29.99 -19.05 12.29
C ALA A 111 -31.28 -18.30 12.64
N VAL A 112 -32.43 -18.95 12.48
CA VAL A 112 -33.73 -18.40 12.90
C VAL A 112 -33.79 -18.27 14.43
N ASN A 113 -33.34 -19.30 15.15
CA ASN A 113 -33.41 -19.33 16.61
C ASN A 113 -32.30 -18.51 17.30
N ASN A 114 -31.19 -18.24 16.61
CA ASN A 114 -30.00 -17.57 17.16
C ASN A 114 -29.48 -16.49 16.19
N SER A 115 -30.37 -15.62 15.72
CA SER A 115 -30.04 -14.60 14.72
C SER A 115 -28.95 -13.62 15.20
N GLY A 116 -28.99 -13.21 16.48
CA GLY A 116 -27.96 -12.37 17.09
C GLY A 116 -26.57 -13.01 17.08
N ALA A 117 -26.49 -14.30 17.41
CA ALA A 117 -25.25 -15.07 17.34
C ALA A 117 -24.71 -15.17 15.91
N MET A 118 -25.57 -15.30 14.90
CA MET A 118 -25.16 -15.33 13.49
C MET A 118 -24.55 -13.99 13.04
N VAL A 119 -25.18 -12.87 13.39
CA VAL A 119 -24.68 -11.53 13.06
C VAL A 119 -23.34 -11.27 13.74
N LEU A 120 -23.24 -11.56 15.04
CA LEU A 120 -22.01 -11.38 15.81
C LEU A 120 -20.91 -12.35 15.38
N GLY A 121 -21.26 -13.58 15.00
CA GLY A 121 -20.31 -14.55 14.44
C GLY A 121 -19.72 -14.09 13.12
N ASN A 122 -20.54 -13.53 12.22
CA ASN A 122 -20.06 -12.95 10.96
C ASN A 122 -19.15 -11.73 11.21
N LEU A 123 -19.52 -10.86 12.16
CA LEU A 123 -18.68 -9.73 12.56
C LEU A 123 -17.35 -10.19 13.18
N LEU A 124 -17.39 -11.19 14.06
CA LEU A 124 -16.20 -11.79 14.66
C LEU A 124 -15.28 -12.35 13.59
N PHE A 125 -15.80 -13.09 12.62
CA PHE A 125 -15.02 -13.61 11.50
C PHE A 125 -14.41 -12.47 10.67
N ALA A 126 -15.18 -11.42 10.36
CA ALA A 126 -14.70 -10.25 9.65
C ALA A 126 -13.57 -9.51 10.40
N VAL A 127 -13.65 -9.43 11.73
CA VAL A 127 -12.58 -8.87 12.57
C VAL A 127 -11.35 -9.80 12.62
N LEU A 128 -11.58 -11.10 12.71
CA LEU A 128 -10.54 -12.13 12.76
C LEU A 128 -9.70 -12.15 11.47
N VAL A 129 -10.31 -12.16 10.29
CA VAL A 129 -9.58 -12.14 9.00
C VAL A 129 -8.80 -10.85 8.76
N ARG A 130 -9.13 -9.77 9.49
CA ARG A 130 -8.39 -8.50 9.48
C ARG A 130 -7.31 -8.41 10.56
N ASN A 131 -7.16 -9.45 11.38
CA ASN A 131 -6.13 -9.52 12.40
C ASN A 131 -4.81 -10.04 11.81
N GLU A 132 -3.72 -9.34 12.10
CA GLU A 132 -2.39 -9.62 11.53
C GLU A 132 -1.83 -10.97 11.98
N LEU A 133 -2.15 -11.42 13.21
CA LEU A 133 -1.76 -12.74 13.70
C LEU A 133 -2.53 -13.85 12.99
N PHE A 134 -3.83 -13.64 12.76
CA PHE A 134 -4.65 -14.61 12.06
C PHE A 134 -4.18 -14.79 10.61
N ILE A 135 -3.91 -13.69 9.90
CA ILE A 135 -3.41 -13.78 8.52
C ILE A 135 -2.03 -14.45 8.48
N ARG A 136 -1.13 -14.12 9.42
CA ARG A 136 0.17 -14.81 9.55
C ARG A 136 0.00 -16.31 9.80
N LEU A 137 -0.89 -16.69 10.72
CA LEU A 137 -1.19 -18.10 11.00
C LEU A 137 -1.74 -18.80 9.76
N LEU A 138 -2.74 -18.22 9.10
CA LEU A 138 -3.33 -18.75 7.88
C LEU A 138 -2.25 -18.92 6.80
N TYR A 139 -1.38 -17.93 6.63
CA TYR A 139 -0.30 -17.97 5.67
C TYR A 139 0.73 -19.06 5.99
N THR A 140 1.15 -19.19 7.26
CA THR A 140 2.05 -20.26 7.71
C THR A 140 1.43 -21.63 7.51
N LEU A 141 0.16 -21.81 7.88
CA LEU A 141 -0.57 -23.06 7.65
C LEU A 141 -0.62 -23.39 6.17
N THR A 142 -1.00 -22.43 5.32
CA THR A 142 -1.06 -22.60 3.86
C THR A 142 0.29 -22.98 3.27
N ILE A 143 1.39 -22.34 3.67
CA ILE A 143 2.74 -22.76 3.24
C ILE A 143 3.03 -24.18 3.71
N CYS A 144 2.83 -24.46 5.01
CA CYS A 144 3.17 -25.74 5.60
C CYS A 144 2.38 -26.90 4.98
N THR A 145 1.08 -26.71 4.73
CA THR A 145 0.22 -27.73 4.13
C THR A 145 0.46 -27.88 2.64
N LEU A 146 0.49 -26.78 1.87
CA LEU A 146 0.70 -26.83 0.42
C LEU A 146 2.09 -27.38 0.06
N ARG A 147 3.12 -27.04 0.84
CA ARG A 147 4.48 -27.55 0.61
C ARG A 147 4.60 -29.06 0.87
N ASN A 148 3.83 -29.58 1.83
CA ASN A 148 3.90 -30.99 2.21
C ASN A 148 2.95 -31.88 1.38
N VAL A 149 1.83 -31.34 0.89
CA VAL A 149 0.79 -32.12 0.19
C VAL A 149 0.90 -32.01 -1.34
N LEU A 150 1.43 -30.91 -1.88
CA LEU A 150 1.43 -30.61 -3.32
C LEU A 150 2.85 -30.29 -3.81
N GLY A 151 3.74 -31.28 -3.73
CA GLY A 151 5.00 -31.25 -4.47
C GLY A 151 4.70 -31.03 -5.97
N SER A 152 4.95 -29.81 -6.46
CA SER A 152 4.72 -29.32 -7.84
C SER A 152 3.32 -28.79 -8.23
N PHE A 153 2.36 -28.56 -7.33
CA PHE A 153 1.10 -27.86 -7.67
C PHE A 153 0.95 -26.46 -7.03
N ALA A 154 2.06 -25.89 -6.56
CA ALA A 154 2.12 -24.62 -5.85
C ALA A 154 1.72 -23.38 -6.69
N THR A 155 1.50 -23.53 -8.00
CA THR A 155 1.20 -22.42 -8.91
C THR A 155 -0.27 -21.99 -8.92
N THR A 156 -1.21 -22.82 -8.47
CA THR A 156 -2.66 -22.56 -8.65
C THR A 156 -3.40 -22.10 -7.37
N PHE A 157 -2.81 -22.29 -6.18
CA PHE A 157 -3.46 -21.91 -4.91
C PHE A 157 -2.69 -20.86 -4.09
N GLY A 158 -1.41 -20.64 -4.39
CA GLY A 158 -0.65 -19.48 -3.91
C GLY A 158 -0.99 -18.19 -4.66
N SER A 159 -1.79 -18.29 -5.74
CA SER A 159 -2.26 -17.17 -6.52
C SER A 159 -3.25 -16.33 -5.70
N ASP A 160 -2.80 -15.12 -5.37
CA ASP A 160 -3.64 -13.96 -5.08
C ASP A 160 -4.09 -13.71 -3.62
N VAL A 161 -3.48 -14.35 -2.63
CA VAL A 161 -3.79 -14.09 -1.21
C VAL A 161 -2.84 -13.03 -0.62
N ASP A 162 -2.86 -11.80 -1.15
CA ASP A 162 -2.31 -10.64 -0.42
C ASP A 162 -3.42 -10.01 0.44
N LEU A 163 -3.73 -10.65 1.57
CA LEU A 163 -4.76 -10.19 2.52
C LEU A 163 -4.33 -8.95 3.33
N THR A 164 -3.10 -8.48 3.17
CA THR A 164 -2.38 -7.74 4.22
C THR A 164 -2.19 -6.25 4.00
N THR A 165 -2.40 -5.75 2.79
CA THR A 165 -2.07 -4.35 2.46
C THR A 165 -3.25 -3.38 2.68
N TYR A 166 -4.47 -3.86 2.97
CA TYR A 166 -5.70 -3.11 2.63
C TYR A 166 -6.74 -2.80 3.70
N TRP A 167 -6.35 -2.48 4.95
CA TRP A 167 -7.38 -2.14 5.95
C TRP A 167 -7.08 -0.88 6.78
N ARG A 168 -7.41 0.28 6.19
CA ARG A 168 -7.72 1.52 6.93
C ARG A 168 -9.23 1.61 7.26
N PRO A 169 -9.74 0.92 8.30
CA PRO A 169 -10.69 1.56 9.18
C PRO A 169 -9.86 2.31 10.21
N ALA A 170 -10.06 3.62 10.33
CA ALA A 170 -9.56 4.37 11.47
C ALA A 170 -9.94 3.59 12.75
N LEU A 171 -9.03 3.48 13.71
CA LEU A 171 -9.26 2.92 15.04
C LEU A 171 -10.66 3.23 15.60
N ARG A 172 -11.10 4.47 15.34
CA ARG A 172 -12.46 4.98 15.62
C ARG A 172 -13.57 4.03 15.18
N LEU A 173 -13.56 3.56 13.93
CA LEU A 173 -14.60 2.66 13.42
C LEU A 173 -14.59 1.29 14.11
N ARG A 174 -13.42 0.76 14.47
CA ARG A 174 -13.30 -0.52 15.19
C ARG A 174 -13.83 -0.40 16.62
N VAL A 175 -13.50 0.69 17.31
CA VAL A 175 -13.99 0.96 18.68
C VAL A 175 -15.50 1.22 18.68
N ILE A 176 -16.00 2.01 17.73
CA ILE A 176 -17.44 2.23 17.55
C ILE A 176 -18.15 0.90 17.28
N SER A 177 -17.63 0.08 16.37
CA SER A 177 -18.19 -1.26 16.11
C SER A 177 -18.23 -2.11 17.37
N SER A 178 -17.14 -2.16 18.16
CA SER A 178 -17.12 -2.92 19.41
C SER A 178 -18.13 -2.37 20.43
N GLY A 179 -18.25 -1.05 20.55
CA GLY A 179 -19.22 -0.40 21.44
C GLY A 179 -20.67 -0.72 21.04
N MET A 180 -20.99 -0.69 19.75
CA MET A 180 -22.30 -1.08 19.23
C MET A 180 -22.58 -2.58 19.45
N THR A 181 -21.57 -3.44 19.31
CA THR A 181 -21.70 -4.87 19.64
C THR A 181 -22.04 -5.07 21.11
N TRP A 182 -21.34 -4.38 22.03
CA TRP A 182 -21.67 -4.44 23.45
C TRP A 182 -23.05 -3.87 23.77
N ALA A 183 -23.45 -2.75 23.14
CA ALA A 183 -24.78 -2.21 23.30
C ALA A 183 -25.86 -3.20 22.84
N PHE A 184 -25.67 -3.85 21.68
CA PHE A 184 -26.56 -4.91 21.19
C PHE A 184 -26.68 -6.07 22.17
N VAL A 185 -25.55 -6.59 22.67
CA VAL A 185 -25.53 -7.69 23.64
C VAL A 185 -26.23 -7.31 24.94
N ILE A 186 -25.98 -6.10 25.46
CA ILE A 186 -26.63 -5.61 26.68
C ILE A 186 -28.13 -5.48 26.46
N LEU A 187 -28.56 -4.73 25.43
CA LEU A 187 -29.97 -4.48 25.11
C LEU A 187 -30.75 -5.79 24.88
N SER A 188 -30.17 -6.74 24.14
CA SER A 188 -30.75 -8.07 23.86
C SER A 188 -31.03 -8.86 25.16
N ASN A 189 -30.25 -8.61 26.21
CA ASN A 189 -30.32 -9.36 27.46
C ASN A 189 -30.86 -8.55 28.66
N MET A 190 -31.27 -7.29 28.48
CA MET A 190 -31.73 -6.42 29.58
C MET A 190 -32.94 -6.97 30.35
N ASN A 191 -33.79 -7.78 29.71
CA ASN A 191 -34.98 -8.35 30.33
C ASN A 191 -34.73 -9.70 31.03
N THR A 192 -33.49 -10.21 31.00
CA THR A 192 -33.15 -11.50 31.61
C THR A 192 -32.82 -11.32 33.10
N LYS A 193 -33.59 -11.98 33.98
CA LYS A 193 -33.34 -11.98 35.44
C LYS A 193 -32.27 -13.00 35.88
N ASP A 194 -31.78 -13.82 34.95
CA ASP A 194 -30.81 -14.89 35.21
C ASP A 194 -29.43 -14.49 34.68
N HIS A 195 -28.58 -13.99 35.58
CA HIS A 195 -27.21 -13.59 35.27
C HIS A 195 -26.32 -14.77 34.83
N GLY A 196 -26.66 -16.01 35.20
CA GLY A 196 -25.91 -17.21 34.79
C GLY A 196 -26.15 -17.58 33.32
N ARG A 197 -27.34 -17.28 32.80
CA ARG A 197 -27.68 -17.46 31.39
C ARG A 197 -26.95 -16.48 30.47
N LEU A 198 -26.66 -15.27 30.95
CA LEU A 198 -25.88 -14.25 30.24
C LEU A 198 -24.46 -14.75 29.91
N LEU A 199 -23.75 -15.30 30.91
CA LEU A 199 -22.37 -15.78 30.76
C LEU A 199 -22.25 -17.04 29.88
N ARG A 200 -23.35 -17.77 29.67
CA ARG A 200 -23.43 -18.91 28.75
C ARG A 200 -23.85 -18.50 27.33
N GLY A 201 -24.29 -17.25 27.13
CA GLY A 201 -24.71 -16.74 25.83
C GLY A 201 -23.55 -16.61 24.86
N GLN A 202 -23.69 -17.15 23.66
CA GLN A 202 -22.67 -17.07 22.61
C GLN A 202 -22.33 -15.62 22.24
N GLU A 203 -23.34 -14.75 22.28
CA GLU A 203 -23.24 -13.33 21.94
C GLU A 203 -22.23 -12.59 22.83
N VAL A 204 -22.22 -12.90 24.12
CA VAL A 204 -21.26 -12.33 25.09
C VAL A 204 -19.84 -12.76 24.77
N TRP A 205 -19.63 -14.05 24.49
CA TRP A 205 -18.31 -14.55 24.12
C TRP A 205 -17.82 -13.96 22.80
N PHE A 206 -18.69 -13.83 21.79
CA PHE A 206 -18.33 -13.16 20.54
C PHE A 206 -17.94 -11.69 20.75
N ALA A 207 -18.68 -10.95 21.58
CA ALA A 207 -18.33 -9.58 21.93
C ALA A 207 -16.97 -9.49 22.64
N ILE A 208 -16.70 -10.38 23.61
CA ILE A 208 -15.41 -10.47 24.31
C ILE A 208 -14.27 -10.74 23.30
N PHE A 209 -14.42 -11.74 22.43
CA PHE A 209 -13.40 -12.06 21.44
C PHE A 209 -13.18 -10.93 20.43
N ILE A 210 -14.25 -10.27 19.95
CA ILE A 210 -14.14 -9.09 19.09
C ILE A 210 -13.32 -8.00 19.79
N THR A 211 -13.62 -7.69 21.06
CA THR A 211 -12.89 -6.68 21.84
C THR A 211 -11.42 -7.05 22.01
N ILE A 212 -11.11 -8.31 22.35
CA ILE A 212 -9.73 -8.80 22.47
C ILE A 212 -8.98 -8.66 21.13
N LEU A 213 -9.57 -9.12 20.03
CA LEU A 213 -8.95 -9.06 18.69
C LEU A 213 -8.73 -7.62 18.22
N ILE A 214 -9.62 -6.70 18.60
CA ILE A 214 -9.43 -5.28 18.35
C ILE A 214 -8.32 -4.74 19.25
N ALA A 215 -8.25 -5.06 20.54
CA ALA A 215 -7.23 -4.52 21.43
C ALA A 215 -5.81 -5.08 21.16
N LEU A 216 -5.71 -6.33 20.70
CA LEU A 216 -4.45 -7.07 20.58
C LEU A 216 -3.32 -6.35 19.81
N PRO A 217 -3.55 -5.67 18.67
CA PRO A 217 -2.48 -4.97 17.96
C PRO A 217 -1.82 -3.86 18.77
N TRP A 218 -2.51 -3.27 19.76
CA TRP A 218 -1.95 -2.26 20.66
C TRP A 218 -1.00 -2.85 21.70
N ALA A 219 -1.15 -4.13 22.06
CA ALA A 219 -0.22 -4.80 22.98
C ALA A 219 1.22 -4.84 22.44
N THR A 220 1.37 -4.79 21.11
CA THR A 220 2.67 -4.78 20.41
C THR A 220 3.15 -3.39 19.99
N LEU A 221 2.38 -2.34 20.29
CA LEU A 221 2.74 -0.98 19.92
C LEU A 221 3.85 -0.47 20.86
N ARG A 222 4.95 0.02 20.29
CA ARG A 222 6.09 0.57 21.03
C ARG A 222 6.55 1.87 20.38
N GLU A 223 7.05 2.77 21.22
CA GLU A 223 7.89 3.86 20.77
C GLU A 223 9.32 3.34 20.65
N VAL A 224 9.93 3.50 19.48
CA VAL A 224 11.28 2.99 19.20
C VAL A 224 12.20 4.13 18.76
N PRO A 225 13.48 4.11 19.18
CA PRO A 225 14.46 5.05 18.67
C PRO A 225 14.70 4.81 17.17
N VAL A 226 14.90 5.90 16.43
CA VAL A 226 15.17 5.86 14.99
C VAL A 226 16.24 6.88 14.62
N GLN A 227 16.94 6.61 13.53
CA GLN A 227 17.80 7.59 12.88
C GLN A 227 17.28 7.87 11.48
N VAL A 228 17.21 9.14 11.11
CA VAL A 228 16.69 9.55 9.81
C VAL A 228 17.82 10.17 8.99
N GLU A 229 18.03 9.61 7.81
CA GLU A 229 18.97 10.09 6.81
C GLU A 229 18.19 10.70 5.64
N PHE A 230 18.69 11.79 5.07
CA PHE A 230 18.11 12.45 3.90
C PHE A 230 19.11 12.48 2.75
N PRO A 231 19.18 11.41 1.93
CA PRO A 231 20.05 11.41 0.76
C PRO A 231 19.69 12.51 -0.25
N SER A 232 18.41 12.84 -0.34
CA SER A 232 17.89 13.90 -1.20
C SER A 232 16.62 14.52 -0.60
N PRO A 233 16.17 15.70 -1.08
CA PRO A 233 14.89 16.27 -0.64
C PRO A 233 13.66 15.43 -0.99
N LYS A 234 13.81 14.37 -1.79
CA LYS A 234 12.73 13.50 -2.27
C LYS A 234 12.56 12.23 -1.47
N VAL A 235 13.57 11.83 -0.68
CA VAL A 235 13.61 10.54 0.00
C VAL A 235 14.15 10.71 1.42
N ALA A 236 13.47 10.11 2.39
CA ALA A 236 13.97 9.91 3.73
C ALA A 236 14.21 8.41 3.97
N ILE A 237 15.36 8.06 4.53
CA ILE A 237 15.69 6.70 4.96
C ILE A 237 15.64 6.68 6.48
N ILE A 238 14.77 5.82 7.02
CA ILE A 238 14.60 5.67 8.47
C ILE A 238 15.26 4.36 8.88
N ARG A 239 16.30 4.46 9.71
CA ARG A 239 17.06 3.35 10.27
C ARG A 239 16.52 2.99 11.66
N PHE A 240 16.37 1.69 11.89
CA PHE A 240 15.91 1.10 13.15
C PHE A 240 16.93 0.08 13.66
N ASP A 241 17.08 -0.03 14.97
CA ASP A 241 18.07 -0.90 15.64
C ASP A 241 17.56 -2.35 15.84
N ARG A 242 17.19 -3.02 14.74
CA ARG A 242 16.96 -4.48 14.70
C ARG A 242 16.96 -5.02 13.28
N GLY A 243 17.30 -6.29 13.11
CA GLY A 243 17.09 -7.02 11.85
C GLY A 243 15.64 -7.45 11.64
N MET A 244 15.30 -7.75 10.39
CA MET A 244 13.96 -8.11 9.95
C MET A 244 13.99 -9.15 8.83
N GLN A 245 13.01 -10.07 8.86
CA GLN A 245 12.78 -11.00 7.77
C GLN A 245 12.28 -10.28 6.50
N GLN A 246 12.69 -10.77 5.34
CA GLN A 246 12.19 -10.35 4.04
C GLN A 246 10.66 -10.44 3.93
N GLY A 247 10.11 -9.55 3.09
CA GLY A 247 8.70 -9.56 2.75
C GLY A 247 7.77 -8.99 3.83
N LEU A 248 8.33 -8.51 4.94
CA LEU A 248 7.58 -7.82 5.97
C LEU A 248 7.46 -6.33 5.68
N THR A 249 6.38 -5.74 6.16
CA THR A 249 6.05 -4.33 6.04
C THR A 249 5.75 -3.77 7.42
N GLY A 250 6.11 -2.51 7.63
CA GLY A 250 5.95 -1.81 8.90
C GLY A 250 4.98 -0.66 8.78
N ARG A 251 4.21 -0.42 9.85
CA ARG A 251 3.47 0.83 10.03
C ARG A 251 4.20 1.70 11.04
N ILE A 252 4.40 2.96 10.70
CA ILE A 252 5.02 3.96 11.58
C ILE A 252 4.09 5.15 11.78
N SER A 253 4.19 5.79 12.93
CA SER A 253 3.49 7.02 13.26
C SER A 253 4.35 7.90 14.17
N ARG A 254 4.08 9.21 14.17
CA ARG A 254 4.63 10.15 15.17
C ARG A 254 3.87 10.11 16.50
N THR A 255 2.71 9.46 16.57
CA THR A 255 1.90 9.36 17.79
C THR A 255 1.45 7.91 18.03
N ALA A 256 1.12 7.58 19.28
CA ALA A 256 0.64 6.24 19.63
C ALA A 256 -0.72 5.87 18.99
N VAL A 257 -1.52 6.85 18.56
CA VAL A 257 -2.95 6.63 18.26
C VAL A 257 -3.36 7.07 16.85
N LYS A 258 -2.73 8.10 16.27
CA LYS A 258 -3.14 8.70 14.99
C LYS A 258 -2.13 8.40 13.88
N GLU A 259 -2.60 8.40 12.63
CA GLU A 259 -1.77 8.50 11.41
C GLU A 259 -0.66 7.45 11.28
N PHE A 260 -1.04 6.18 11.15
CA PHE A 260 -0.10 5.11 10.79
C PHE A 260 0.07 5.04 9.27
N HIS A 261 1.32 5.08 8.80
CA HIS A 261 1.70 4.96 7.40
C HIS A 261 2.50 3.68 7.19
N ALA A 262 2.18 2.93 6.14
CA ALA A 262 2.82 1.67 5.81
C ALA A 262 4.03 1.89 4.88
N PHE A 263 5.14 1.23 5.19
CA PHE A 263 6.35 1.22 4.36
C PHE A 263 6.93 -0.19 4.27
N GLY A 264 7.59 -0.46 3.14
CA GLY A 264 8.41 -1.65 2.98
C GLY A 264 9.63 -1.61 3.89
N ILE A 265 10.06 -2.80 4.34
CA ILE A 265 11.24 -2.94 5.19
C ILE A 265 12.38 -3.53 4.37
N VAL A 266 13.52 -2.85 4.38
CA VAL A 266 14.80 -3.33 3.84
C VAL A 266 15.65 -3.84 5.00
N SER A 267 16.14 -5.08 4.92
CA SER A 267 16.99 -5.66 5.95
C SER A 267 17.93 -6.70 5.33
N GLU A 268 19.18 -6.74 5.78
CA GLU A 268 20.15 -7.77 5.36
C GLU A 268 19.74 -9.16 5.83
N GLY A 269 19.11 -9.26 7.00
CA GLY A 269 18.58 -10.51 7.53
C GLY A 269 17.82 -10.31 8.83
N ILE A 270 17.38 -11.40 9.45
CA ILE A 270 16.74 -11.38 10.79
C ILE A 270 17.75 -10.98 11.86
N ASN A 271 19.01 -11.41 11.70
CA ASN A 271 20.09 -11.19 12.67
C ASN A 271 20.93 -9.94 12.33
N SER A 272 20.51 -9.11 11.37
CA SER A 272 21.23 -7.85 11.10
C SER A 272 21.04 -6.87 12.24
N GLN A 273 22.01 -5.97 12.42
CA GLN A 273 21.92 -4.94 13.45
C GLN A 273 20.78 -3.97 13.15
N TYR A 274 20.53 -3.71 11.86
CA TYR A 274 19.63 -2.67 11.40
C TYR A 274 18.63 -3.15 10.35
N HIS A 275 17.51 -2.44 10.29
CA HIS A 275 16.60 -2.42 9.15
C HIS A 275 16.26 -0.99 8.78
N TYR A 276 15.81 -0.80 7.54
CA TYR A 276 15.57 0.51 6.95
C TYR A 276 14.16 0.56 6.36
N MET A 277 13.55 1.74 6.43
CA MET A 277 12.35 2.08 5.67
C MET A 277 12.67 3.22 4.71
N VAL A 278 12.38 3.03 3.43
CA VAL A 278 12.58 4.04 2.39
C VAL A 278 11.28 4.79 2.17
N CYS A 279 11.24 6.06 2.55
CA CYS A 279 10.06 6.91 2.50
C CYS A 279 10.20 7.93 1.37
N GLY A 280 9.33 7.86 0.36
CA GLY A 280 9.19 8.92 -0.64
C GLY A 280 8.45 10.13 -0.08
N VAL A 281 9.00 11.33 -0.25
CA VAL A 281 8.40 12.57 0.22
C VAL A 281 7.29 13.01 -0.73
N GLN A 282 6.08 12.47 -0.52
CA GLN A 282 4.93 12.73 -1.39
C GLN A 282 3.72 13.30 -0.63
N GLY A 283 3.58 13.01 0.66
CA GLY A 283 2.47 13.47 1.51
C GLY A 283 2.92 14.28 2.73
N ASP A 284 1.97 14.83 3.47
CA ASP A 284 2.23 15.70 4.62
C ASP A 284 2.98 15.00 5.74
N PHE A 285 2.66 13.73 6.00
CA PHE A 285 3.38 12.91 6.97
C PHE A 285 4.89 12.83 6.64
N THR A 286 5.23 12.51 5.39
CA THR A 286 6.62 12.38 4.94
C THR A 286 7.33 13.73 4.82
N ARG A 287 6.61 14.81 4.45
CA ARG A 287 7.14 16.17 4.47
C ARG A 287 7.49 16.61 5.89
N LYS A 288 6.66 16.27 6.87
CA LYS A 288 6.93 16.54 8.29
C LYS A 288 8.15 15.79 8.81
N ILE A 289 8.40 14.57 8.34
CA ILE A 289 9.64 13.84 8.68
C ILE A 289 10.86 14.58 8.14
N LEU A 290 10.77 15.14 6.94
CA LEU A 290 11.86 15.93 6.34
C LEU A 290 12.11 17.25 7.07
N SER A 291 11.05 17.98 7.42
CA SER A 291 11.16 19.30 8.07
C SER A 291 11.55 19.22 9.56
N ASP A 292 11.10 18.18 10.25
CA ASP A 292 11.30 17.98 11.69
C ASP A 292 11.62 16.49 11.95
N PRO A 293 12.90 16.09 11.82
CA PRO A 293 13.32 14.69 11.89
C PRO A 293 13.08 14.11 13.30
N PRO A 294 12.24 13.06 13.43
CA PRO A 294 11.96 12.46 14.72
C PRO A 294 13.15 11.62 15.23
N LYS A 295 13.39 11.66 16.55
CA LYS A 295 14.33 10.74 17.24
C LYS A 295 13.68 9.40 17.59
N THR A 296 12.35 9.39 17.71
CA THR A 296 11.56 8.22 18.05
C THR A 296 10.32 8.13 17.15
N LEU A 297 9.88 6.91 16.87
CA LEU A 297 8.65 6.65 16.12
C LEU A 297 7.84 5.55 16.79
N TRP A 298 6.52 5.66 16.68
CA TRP A 298 5.60 4.62 17.13
C TRP A 298 5.43 3.57 16.04
N THR A 299 5.73 2.31 16.38
CA THR A 299 5.57 1.18 15.46
C THR A 299 5.13 -0.07 16.21
N ARG A 300 4.44 -0.98 15.52
CA ARG A 300 4.12 -2.30 16.08
C ARG A 300 5.34 -3.20 15.97
N GLU A 301 5.68 -3.92 17.03
CA GLU A 301 6.78 -4.89 17.02
C GLU A 301 6.49 -6.08 16.10
N LEU A 302 5.22 -6.51 16.09
CA LEU A 302 4.71 -7.46 15.13
C LEU A 302 4.47 -6.75 13.79
N LYS A 303 5.37 -6.99 12.84
CA LYS A 303 5.22 -6.50 11.46
C LYS A 303 4.16 -7.33 10.73
N PHE A 304 3.60 -6.83 9.65
CA PHE A 304 2.69 -7.63 8.84
C PHE A 304 3.43 -8.19 7.62
N ALA A 305 2.99 -9.34 7.13
CA ALA A 305 3.44 -9.84 5.84
C ALA A 305 2.95 -8.87 4.77
N GLY A 306 3.75 -8.55 3.76
CA GLY A 306 3.27 -7.91 2.53
C GLY A 306 3.42 -8.88 1.36
N VAL A 307 3.19 -8.39 0.12
CA VAL A 307 3.42 -9.16 -1.11
C VAL A 307 4.77 -9.87 -1.11
N GLY A 308 5.81 -9.21 -0.59
CA GLY A 308 7.14 -9.83 -0.54
C GLY A 308 7.23 -11.09 0.31
N HIS A 309 6.34 -11.30 1.27
CA HIS A 309 6.34 -12.50 2.09
C HIS A 309 5.91 -13.73 1.28
N SER A 310 5.10 -13.51 0.24
CA SER A 310 4.65 -14.56 -0.68
C SER A 310 5.75 -15.12 -1.58
N SER A 311 6.93 -14.48 -1.57
CA SER A 311 8.11 -14.92 -2.31
C SER A 311 8.58 -16.33 -1.94
N ALA A 312 8.34 -16.77 -0.69
CA ALA A 312 8.75 -18.09 -0.21
C ALA A 312 7.99 -19.25 -0.87
N MET A 313 6.89 -18.98 -1.58
CA MET A 313 6.10 -19.99 -2.31
C MET A 313 6.70 -20.34 -3.67
N TYR A 314 7.62 -19.52 -4.19
CA TYR A 314 8.20 -19.66 -5.51
C TYR A 314 9.68 -20.02 -5.41
N LYS A 315 10.15 -20.89 -6.31
CA LYS A 315 11.56 -21.27 -6.38
C LYS A 315 12.42 -20.13 -6.89
N ARG A 316 11.96 -19.44 -7.95
CA ARG A 316 12.65 -18.33 -8.62
C ARG A 316 11.67 -17.23 -8.99
N GLY A 317 12.03 -15.97 -8.78
CA GLY A 317 11.16 -14.84 -9.08
C GLY A 317 11.90 -13.56 -9.44
N ILE A 318 11.20 -12.58 -9.99
CA ILE A 318 11.73 -11.25 -10.30
C ILE A 318 11.01 -10.22 -9.42
N ARG A 319 11.76 -9.33 -8.77
CA ARG A 319 11.25 -8.11 -8.16
C ARG A 319 11.47 -6.94 -9.10
N VAL A 320 10.38 -6.39 -9.62
CA VAL A 320 10.39 -5.13 -10.37
C VAL A 320 9.95 -4.03 -9.43
N CYS A 321 10.76 -2.98 -9.29
CA CYS A 321 10.38 -1.84 -8.48
C CYS A 321 10.72 -0.51 -9.16
N THR A 322 9.91 0.51 -8.90
CA THR A 322 10.14 1.87 -9.41
C THR A 322 10.31 2.86 -8.26
N GLY A 323 11.34 3.70 -8.35
CA GLY A 323 11.65 4.70 -7.33
C GLY A 323 11.71 4.12 -5.92
N THR A 324 10.90 4.66 -4.99
CA THR A 324 10.84 4.26 -3.58
C THR A 324 10.25 2.87 -3.36
N GLY A 325 9.67 2.24 -4.39
CA GLY A 325 9.25 0.84 -4.34
C GLY A 325 10.38 -0.13 -3.99
N ILE A 326 11.65 0.29 -4.12
CA ILE A 326 12.83 -0.46 -3.66
C ILE A 326 12.72 -0.87 -2.19
N GLY A 327 12.04 -0.07 -1.36
CA GLY A 327 11.82 -0.37 0.07
C GLY A 327 11.08 -1.69 0.33
N ALA A 328 10.19 -2.11 -0.59
CA ALA A 328 9.43 -3.36 -0.46
C ALA A 328 10.04 -4.55 -1.22
N ALA A 329 10.97 -4.27 -2.13
CA ALA A 329 11.57 -5.26 -3.03
C ALA A 329 12.95 -5.74 -2.55
N LEU A 330 13.79 -4.81 -2.08
CA LEU A 330 15.22 -5.03 -1.88
C LEU A 330 15.52 -6.16 -0.88
N SER A 331 14.81 -6.20 0.24
CA SER A 331 14.98 -7.25 1.27
C SER A 331 14.80 -8.66 0.71
N THR A 332 13.87 -8.84 -0.23
CA THR A 332 13.64 -10.15 -0.88
C THR A 332 14.85 -10.58 -1.70
N CYS A 333 15.41 -9.66 -2.47
CA CYS A 333 16.57 -9.95 -3.30
C CYS A 333 17.85 -10.10 -2.47
N ILE A 334 17.99 -9.42 -1.33
CA ILE A 334 19.14 -9.59 -0.44
C ILE A 334 19.08 -10.94 0.27
N GLN A 335 17.94 -11.30 0.84
CA GLN A 335 17.80 -12.50 1.68
C GLN A 335 17.57 -13.79 0.89
N SER A 336 17.29 -13.70 -0.42
CA SER A 336 17.08 -14.87 -1.27
C SER A 336 17.89 -14.80 -2.57
N PRO A 337 18.80 -15.76 -2.82
CA PRO A 337 19.63 -15.79 -4.02
C PRO A 337 18.82 -16.11 -5.29
N ASN A 338 17.62 -16.65 -5.15
CA ASN A 338 16.78 -17.05 -6.27
C ASN A 338 15.87 -15.92 -6.79
N TRP A 339 16.09 -14.68 -6.35
CA TRP A 339 15.25 -13.54 -6.74
C TRP A 339 16.04 -12.53 -7.57
N PHE A 340 15.57 -12.15 -8.74
CA PHE A 340 16.22 -11.13 -9.56
C PHE A 340 15.71 -9.73 -9.23
N LEU A 341 16.59 -8.73 -9.16
CA LEU A 341 16.18 -7.33 -8.92
C LEU A 341 16.16 -6.53 -10.23
N ILE A 342 15.01 -5.94 -10.57
CA ILE A 342 14.91 -4.89 -11.59
C ILE A 342 14.48 -3.62 -10.87
N TRP A 343 15.37 -2.63 -10.81
CA TRP A 343 15.08 -1.34 -10.21
C TRP A 343 15.16 -0.21 -11.22
N ILE A 344 14.04 0.45 -11.45
CA ILE A 344 13.93 1.57 -12.39
C ILE A 344 13.76 2.85 -11.58
N GLY A 345 14.70 3.77 -11.70
CA GLY A 345 14.69 5.04 -10.96
C GLY A 345 15.34 6.16 -11.75
N SER A 346 15.22 7.39 -11.25
CA SER A 346 15.89 8.54 -11.84
C SER A 346 16.96 9.03 -10.88
N ASP A 347 18.20 9.17 -11.37
CA ASP A 347 19.35 9.65 -10.58
C ASP A 347 19.49 8.83 -9.28
N GLN A 348 19.58 7.50 -9.41
CA GLN A 348 19.38 6.55 -8.30
C GLN A 348 20.36 6.82 -7.15
N ASP A 349 21.65 6.93 -7.46
CA ASP A 349 22.70 7.15 -6.47
C ASP A 349 22.49 8.46 -5.70
N LYS A 350 22.17 9.56 -6.40
CA LYS A 350 21.94 10.87 -5.77
C LYS A 350 20.63 10.91 -5.00
N THR A 351 19.61 10.17 -5.44
CA THR A 351 18.27 10.24 -4.85
C THR A 351 18.16 9.37 -3.60
N PHE A 352 18.78 8.20 -3.59
CA PHE A 352 18.65 7.18 -2.54
C PHE A 352 19.91 7.03 -1.67
N GLY A 353 21.03 7.64 -2.05
CA GLY A 353 22.24 7.68 -1.23
C GLY A 353 23.01 6.37 -1.19
N SER A 354 24.19 6.43 -0.58
CA SER A 354 25.09 5.28 -0.47
C SER A 354 24.49 4.18 0.40
N THR A 355 23.69 4.48 1.43
CA THR A 355 23.09 3.46 2.30
C THR A 355 22.32 2.38 1.52
N ILE A 356 21.48 2.77 0.55
CA ILE A 356 20.73 1.79 -0.27
C ILE A 356 21.62 1.19 -1.36
N THR A 357 22.44 2.02 -2.01
CA THR A 357 23.33 1.59 -3.08
C THR A 357 24.36 0.55 -2.58
N ASP A 358 24.96 0.77 -1.43
CA ASP A 358 25.91 -0.14 -0.77
C ASP A 358 25.22 -1.45 -0.38
N LEU A 359 23.99 -1.39 0.13
CA LEU A 359 23.20 -2.60 0.43
C LEU A 359 22.98 -3.46 -0.82
N ILE A 360 22.71 -2.83 -1.97
CA ILE A 360 22.55 -3.51 -3.25
C ILE A 360 23.87 -4.15 -3.69
N TYR A 361 24.94 -3.35 -3.83
CA TYR A 361 26.21 -3.84 -4.37
C TYR A 361 26.90 -4.86 -3.47
N LYS A 362 26.71 -4.78 -2.15
CA LYS A 362 27.27 -5.72 -1.18
C LYS A 362 26.61 -7.11 -1.23
N HIS A 363 25.31 -7.19 -1.54
CA HIS A 363 24.55 -8.43 -1.38
C HIS A 363 23.95 -9.01 -2.66
N ILE A 364 23.88 -8.23 -3.73
CA ILE A 364 23.29 -8.65 -4.99
C ILE A 364 24.37 -8.67 -6.06
N GLU A 365 24.65 -9.87 -6.57
CA GLU A 365 25.61 -10.06 -7.65
C GLU A 365 25.17 -9.30 -8.91
N PRO A 366 26.09 -8.68 -9.68
CA PRO A 366 25.77 -7.92 -10.88
C PRO A 366 24.93 -8.67 -11.91
N LYS A 367 25.10 -10.00 -12.01
CA LYS A 367 24.32 -10.86 -12.92
C LYS A 367 22.85 -11.06 -12.49
N ARG A 368 22.48 -10.68 -11.27
CA ARG A 368 21.15 -10.88 -10.66
C ARG A 368 20.41 -9.55 -10.44
N MET A 369 20.92 -8.46 -11.02
CA MET A 369 20.28 -7.16 -10.94
C MET A 369 20.35 -6.40 -12.26
N ILE A 370 19.33 -5.58 -12.48
CA ILE A 370 19.30 -4.53 -13.49
C ILE A 370 18.93 -3.24 -12.77
N LEU A 371 19.88 -2.31 -12.73
CA LEU A 371 19.69 -0.98 -12.18
C LEU A 371 19.55 -0.02 -13.37
N TRP A 372 18.32 0.41 -13.65
CA TRP A 372 18.02 1.30 -14.76
C TRP A 372 17.85 2.74 -14.27
N ASP A 373 18.86 3.57 -14.51
CA ASP A 373 18.78 5.01 -14.22
C ASP A 373 18.24 5.77 -15.43
N THR A 374 16.96 6.16 -15.37
CA THR A 374 16.27 6.86 -16.46
C THR A 374 16.88 8.22 -16.81
N LYS A 375 17.63 8.84 -15.89
CA LYS A 375 18.30 10.12 -16.14
C LYS A 375 19.61 9.92 -16.88
N LYS A 376 20.39 8.89 -16.53
CA LYS A 376 21.62 8.51 -17.24
C LYS A 376 21.30 7.97 -18.64
N GLU A 377 20.26 7.13 -18.75
CA GLU A 377 19.81 6.55 -20.01
C GLU A 377 19.00 7.52 -20.90
N GLY A 378 18.57 8.66 -20.34
CA GLY A 378 17.73 9.65 -21.03
C GLY A 378 16.31 9.18 -21.37
N ARG A 379 15.94 7.95 -20.98
CA ARG A 379 14.64 7.33 -21.26
C ARG A 379 14.23 6.30 -20.22
N ARG A 380 12.93 6.03 -20.14
CA ARG A 380 12.38 4.87 -19.42
C ARG A 380 12.63 3.60 -20.26
N PRO A 381 12.92 2.44 -19.64
CA PRO A 381 13.07 1.21 -20.41
C PRO A 381 11.71 0.76 -20.96
N ASP A 382 11.74 0.00 -22.05
CA ASP A 382 10.60 -0.88 -22.36
C ASP A 382 10.56 -1.94 -21.24
N THR A 383 9.69 -1.68 -20.27
CA THR A 383 9.67 -2.45 -19.02
C THR A 383 9.15 -3.86 -19.26
N ILE A 384 8.23 -4.03 -20.21
CA ILE A 384 7.68 -5.35 -20.53
C ILE A 384 8.72 -6.20 -21.26
N GLN A 385 9.41 -5.62 -22.24
CA GLN A 385 10.50 -6.32 -22.92
C GLN A 385 11.60 -6.71 -21.93
N LEU A 386 12.02 -5.78 -21.06
CA LEU A 386 13.03 -6.03 -20.03
C LEU A 386 12.62 -7.17 -19.09
N ILE A 387 11.36 -7.18 -18.64
CA ILE A 387 10.82 -8.25 -17.80
C ILE A 387 10.80 -9.57 -18.55
N LYS A 388 10.32 -9.59 -19.80
CA LYS A 388 10.22 -10.81 -20.62
C LYS A 388 11.59 -11.44 -20.85
N GLU A 389 12.57 -10.66 -21.27
CA GLU A 389 13.94 -11.13 -21.49
C GLU A 389 14.56 -11.67 -20.20
N THR A 390 14.37 -10.94 -19.08
CA THR A 390 14.86 -11.37 -17.78
C THR A 390 14.15 -12.62 -17.28
N TRP A 391 12.84 -12.73 -17.48
CA TRP A 391 12.01 -13.87 -17.07
C TRP A 391 12.44 -15.15 -17.77
N GLN A 392 12.72 -15.08 -19.07
CA GLN A 392 13.24 -16.21 -19.85
C GLN A 392 14.66 -16.56 -19.42
N ARG A 393 15.57 -15.57 -19.38
CA ARG A 393 16.99 -15.80 -19.05
C ARG A 393 17.20 -16.30 -17.63
N PHE A 394 16.41 -15.78 -16.69
CA PHE A 394 16.49 -16.13 -15.28
C PHE A 394 15.53 -17.27 -14.90
N GLU A 395 14.81 -17.87 -15.86
CA GLU A 395 13.87 -18.98 -15.64
C GLU A 395 12.97 -18.72 -14.42
N ALA A 396 12.41 -17.51 -14.37
CA ALA A 396 11.60 -17.10 -13.24
C ALA A 396 10.21 -17.74 -13.33
N GLU A 397 9.59 -18.03 -12.18
CA GLU A 397 8.21 -18.54 -12.13
C GLU A 397 7.21 -17.39 -12.02
N VAL A 398 7.66 -16.24 -11.49
CA VAL A 398 6.78 -15.14 -11.12
C VAL A 398 7.48 -13.78 -11.13
N VAL A 399 6.71 -12.71 -11.37
CA VAL A 399 7.16 -11.31 -11.29
C VAL A 399 6.36 -10.56 -10.21
N PHE A 400 7.02 -9.98 -9.22
CA PHE A 400 6.39 -9.09 -8.24
C PHE A 400 6.73 -7.64 -8.56
N ILE A 401 5.70 -6.80 -8.65
CA ILE A 401 5.80 -5.42 -9.13
C ILE A 401 5.48 -4.46 -7.98
N THR A 402 6.37 -3.49 -7.78
CA THR A 402 6.18 -2.39 -6.84
C THR A 402 6.42 -1.07 -7.55
N SER A 403 5.35 -0.49 -8.11
CA SER A 403 5.38 0.77 -8.86
C SER A 403 4.18 1.64 -8.51
N ASN A 404 4.23 2.93 -8.87
CA ASN A 404 3.07 3.82 -8.89
C ASN A 404 1.88 3.22 -9.66
N ARG A 405 0.65 3.72 -9.43
CA ARG A 405 -0.59 3.20 -10.04
C ARG A 405 -0.48 2.95 -11.54
N GLN A 406 -0.18 4.00 -12.29
CA GLN A 406 -0.04 3.91 -13.74
C GLN A 406 1.01 2.88 -14.17
N GLY A 407 2.21 2.92 -13.59
CA GLY A 407 3.27 1.98 -13.94
C GLY A 407 2.95 0.54 -13.54
N ASN A 408 2.25 0.36 -12.42
CA ASN A 408 1.78 -0.94 -11.97
C ASN A 408 0.79 -1.55 -12.96
N ASP A 409 -0.22 -0.77 -13.36
CA ASP A 409 -1.29 -1.25 -14.25
C ASP A 409 -0.73 -1.58 -15.64
N GLU A 410 0.16 -0.73 -16.16
CA GLU A 410 0.86 -0.97 -17.44
C GLU A 410 1.71 -2.25 -17.40
N ILE A 411 2.45 -2.48 -16.31
CA ILE A 411 3.30 -3.67 -16.18
C ILE A 411 2.44 -4.93 -16.01
N MET A 412 1.38 -4.86 -15.18
CA MET A 412 0.44 -5.96 -14.97
C MET A 412 -0.25 -6.37 -16.27
N GLN A 413 -0.72 -5.39 -17.06
CA GLN A 413 -1.33 -5.63 -18.37
C GLN A 413 -0.35 -6.26 -19.34
N GLY A 414 0.88 -5.74 -19.44
CA GLY A 414 1.88 -6.30 -20.34
C GLY A 414 2.31 -7.72 -19.94
N CYS A 415 2.48 -8.00 -18.65
CA CYS A 415 2.75 -9.35 -18.16
C CYS A 415 1.59 -10.31 -18.48
N TYR A 416 0.33 -9.87 -18.32
CA TYR A 416 -0.83 -10.68 -18.67
C TYR A 416 -0.87 -11.03 -20.17
N ILE A 417 -0.61 -10.07 -21.05
CA ILE A 417 -0.55 -10.28 -22.50
C ILE A 417 0.55 -11.27 -22.89
N GLU A 418 1.69 -11.20 -22.19
CA GLU A 418 2.84 -12.08 -22.41
C GLU A 418 2.73 -13.43 -21.69
N ASN A 419 1.59 -13.72 -21.03
CA ASN A 419 1.36 -14.92 -20.20
C ASN A 419 2.42 -15.11 -19.10
N ILE A 420 2.94 -14.01 -18.56
CA ILE A 420 3.90 -14.00 -17.45
C ILE A 420 3.12 -13.85 -16.13
N PRO A 421 3.20 -14.80 -15.19
CA PRO A 421 2.58 -14.66 -13.88
C PRO A 421 3.15 -13.46 -13.13
N ALA A 422 2.31 -12.48 -12.81
CA ALA A 422 2.72 -11.25 -12.17
C ALA A 422 1.78 -10.78 -11.07
N PHE A 423 2.36 -10.17 -10.03
CA PHE A 423 1.64 -9.61 -8.89
C PHE A 423 2.00 -8.14 -8.68
N GLY A 424 1.00 -7.28 -8.81
CA GLY A 424 1.13 -5.84 -8.67
C GLY A 424 0.85 -5.33 -7.27
N THR A 425 1.26 -4.09 -7.02
CA THR A 425 0.74 -3.30 -5.91
C THR A 425 -0.71 -2.95 -6.21
N LEU A 426 -1.66 -3.19 -5.29
CA LEU A 426 -3.04 -2.79 -5.53
C LEU A 426 -3.21 -1.29 -5.19
N TRP A 427 -3.78 -0.53 -6.12
CA TRP A 427 -3.94 0.93 -6.01
C TRP A 427 -5.39 1.39 -5.92
N ASP A 428 -6.37 0.50 -6.10
CA ASP A 428 -7.79 0.81 -6.21
C ASP A 428 -8.51 1.00 -4.86
N PHE A 429 -8.04 1.94 -4.04
CA PHE A 429 -8.70 2.31 -2.78
C PHE A 429 -8.65 3.80 -2.48
#